data_AF-A0A1H1N7N4-F1
#
_entry.id   AF-A0A1H1N7N4-F1
#
_cell.length_a   1.000
_cell.length_b   1.000
_cell.length_c   1.000
_cell.angle_alpha   90.00
_cell.angle_beta   90.00
_cell.angle_gamma   90.00
#
_symmetry.space_group_name_H-M   'P 1'
#
loop_
_entity.id
_entity.type
_entity.pdbx_description
1 polymer ?
#
loop_
_entity_poly.entity_id
_entity_poly.type
_entity_poly.pdbx_seq_one_letter_code
_entity_poly.pdbx_strand_id
1 'polypeptide(L)'
;MTRLAISCGAFAALLIALGAGWLYVKLSLATDTQHYMTYWNESRSCYINTYTPKFSSLGALGWIVRLFSSGSFFRVYSKDGILLKSSEWLLWQREFAESEKAIWIHGRAIYPTDSGYEEG
;
A
#
# COMPACT_ATOMS: atom_id res chain seq x y z
N MET A 1 -1.82 -41.90 12.28
CA MET A 1 -2.34 -41.05 11.19
C MET A 1 -3.16 -39.86 11.71
N THR A 2 -3.95 -39.99 12.78
CA THR A 2 -4.77 -38.90 13.37
C THR A 2 -3.97 -37.73 13.95
N ARG A 3 -2.83 -37.95 14.63
CA ARG A 3 -2.01 -36.85 15.18
C ARG A 3 -1.37 -35.95 14.11
N LEU A 4 -0.97 -36.51 12.98
CA LEU A 4 -0.44 -35.74 11.83
C LEU A 4 -1.54 -34.90 11.15
N ALA A 5 -2.76 -35.42 11.06
CA ALA A 5 -3.89 -34.68 10.51
C ALA A 5 -4.33 -33.52 11.42
N ILE A 6 -4.32 -33.73 12.75
CA ILE A 6 -4.62 -32.69 13.74
C ILE A 6 -3.54 -31.59 13.72
N SER A 7 -2.26 -31.97 13.61
CA SER A 7 -1.18 -30.97 13.51
C SER A 7 -1.23 -30.18 12.19
N CYS A 8 -1.57 -30.83 11.09
CA CYS A 8 -1.73 -30.17 9.78
C CYS A 8 -2.93 -29.21 9.79
N GLY A 9 -4.06 -29.63 10.37
CA GLY A 9 -5.25 -28.78 10.52
C GLY A 9 -5.00 -27.57 11.43
N ALA A 10 -4.32 -27.77 12.56
CA ALA A 10 -3.96 -26.68 13.47
C ALA A 10 -2.99 -25.67 12.81
N PHE A 11 -2.01 -26.16 12.03
CA PHE A 11 -1.08 -25.30 11.30
C PHE A 11 -1.80 -24.50 10.20
N ALA A 12 -2.69 -25.13 9.43
CA ALA A 12 -3.47 -24.44 8.43
C ALA A 12 -4.39 -23.36 9.04
N ALA A 13 -5.05 -23.67 10.16
CA ALA A 13 -5.89 -22.71 10.89
C ALA A 13 -5.07 -21.51 11.40
N LEU A 14 -3.85 -21.75 11.89
CA LEU A 14 -2.94 -20.69 12.32
C LEU A 14 -2.54 -19.78 11.15
N LEU A 15 -2.16 -20.35 10.00
CA LEU A 15 -1.81 -19.57 8.81
C LEU A 15 -2.99 -18.72 8.31
N ILE A 16 -4.20 -19.27 8.33
CA ILE A 16 -5.41 -18.53 7.94
C ILE A 16 -5.66 -17.37 8.92
N ALA A 17 -5.52 -17.61 10.22
CA ALA A 17 -5.70 -16.55 11.23
C ALA A 17 -4.67 -15.42 11.05
N LEU A 18 -3.41 -15.76 10.77
CA LEU A 18 -2.36 -14.77 10.48
C LEU A 18 -2.65 -13.99 9.19
N GLY A 19 -3.07 -14.67 8.12
CA GLY A 19 -3.44 -14.04 6.85
C GLY A 19 -4.64 -13.11 7.00
N ALA A 20 -5.69 -13.53 7.72
CA ALA A 20 -6.86 -12.71 8.01
C ALA A 20 -6.51 -11.50 8.87
N GLY A 21 -5.63 -11.67 9.87
CA GLY A 21 -5.11 -10.58 10.68
C GLY A 21 -4.34 -9.55 9.86
N TRP A 22 -3.48 -10.01 8.94
CA TRP A 22 -2.75 -9.12 8.03
C TRP A 22 -3.67 -8.37 7.07
N LEU A 23 -4.68 -9.06 6.52
CA LEU A 23 -5.68 -8.44 5.64
C LEU A 23 -6.48 -7.37 6.39
N TYR A 24 -6.90 -7.65 7.63
CA TYR A 24 -7.58 -6.67 8.48
C TYR A 24 -6.73 -5.43 8.70
N VAL A 25 -5.44 -5.60 9.02
CA VAL A 25 -4.49 -4.49 9.18
C VAL A 25 -4.42 -3.65 7.91
N LYS A 26 -4.25 -4.27 6.74
CA LYS A 26 -4.20 -3.56 5.45
C LYS A 26 -5.48 -2.78 5.17
N LEU A 27 -6.65 -3.39 5.36
CA LEU A 27 -7.95 -2.72 5.16
C LEU A 27 -8.18 -1.55 6.12
N SER A 28 -7.80 -1.72 7.39
CA SER A 28 -7.89 -0.66 8.39
C SER A 28 -7.01 0.53 8.01
N LEU A 29 -5.77 0.26 7.60
CA LEU A 29 -4.82 1.29 7.18
C LEU A 29 -5.21 1.95 5.86
N ALA A 30 -5.89 1.26 4.96
CA ALA A 30 -6.40 1.78 3.69
C ALA A 30 -7.63 2.69 3.87
N THR A 31 -8.41 2.43 4.92
CA THR A 31 -9.59 3.21 5.28
C THR A 31 -9.18 4.45 6.07
N ASP A 32 -8.27 4.32 7.04
CA ASP A 32 -7.77 5.43 7.84
C ASP A 32 -6.48 6.01 7.24
N THR A 33 -6.65 6.69 6.11
CA THR A 33 -5.57 7.30 5.33
C THR A 33 -5.74 8.80 5.33
N GLN A 34 -4.62 9.52 5.39
CA GLN A 34 -4.61 10.96 5.20
C GLN A 34 -4.17 11.26 3.78
N HIS A 35 -4.99 12.01 3.05
CA HIS A 35 -4.57 12.60 1.80
C HIS A 35 -3.45 13.62 2.08
N TYR A 36 -2.34 13.45 1.38
CA TYR A 36 -1.17 14.31 1.54
C TYR A 36 -1.04 15.31 0.39
N MET A 37 -1.17 14.82 -0.86
CA MET A 37 -0.95 15.65 -2.04
C MET A 37 -1.74 15.12 -3.24
N THR A 38 -2.16 16.03 -4.12
CA THR A 38 -2.70 15.72 -5.44
C THR A 38 -1.80 16.31 -6.53
N TYR A 39 -1.44 15.51 -7.53
CA TYR A 39 -0.67 15.95 -8.68
C TYR A 39 -1.36 15.58 -10.01
N TRP A 40 -1.77 16.60 -10.75
CA TRP A 40 -2.45 16.45 -12.04
C TRP A 40 -1.45 16.24 -13.18
N ASN A 41 -1.83 15.47 -14.18
CA ASN A 41 -1.08 15.45 -15.44
C ASN A 41 -1.28 16.76 -16.22
N GLU A 42 -0.40 17.02 -17.19
CA GLU A 42 -0.42 18.27 -17.99
C GLU A 42 -1.76 18.49 -18.71
N SER A 43 -2.36 17.42 -19.24
CA SER A 43 -3.65 17.47 -19.95
C SER A 43 -4.88 17.52 -19.04
N ARG A 44 -4.70 17.51 -17.71
CA ARG A 44 -5.75 17.44 -16.67
C ARG A 44 -6.79 16.33 -16.89
N SER A 45 -6.37 15.23 -17.50
CA SER A 45 -7.20 14.05 -17.72
C SER A 45 -7.11 13.03 -16.57
N CYS A 46 -6.02 13.06 -15.80
CA CYS A 46 -5.76 12.17 -14.68
C CYS A 46 -5.03 12.90 -13.55
N TYR A 47 -5.16 12.39 -12.33
CA TYR A 47 -4.40 12.88 -11.19
C TYR A 47 -3.92 11.74 -10.29
N ILE A 48 -2.88 12.03 -9.54
CA ILE A 48 -2.27 11.15 -8.55
C ILE A 48 -2.58 11.70 -7.18
N ASN A 49 -3.09 10.88 -6.29
CA ASN A 49 -3.17 11.20 -4.87
C ASN A 49 -2.14 10.37 -4.09
N THR A 50 -1.37 11.05 -3.26
CA THR A 50 -0.50 10.44 -2.25
C THR A 50 -1.24 10.37 -0.92
N TYR A 51 -1.14 9.22 -0.26
CA TYR A 51 -1.77 8.97 1.03
C TYR A 51 -0.75 8.48 2.05
N THR A 52 -0.93 8.91 3.29
CA THR A 52 -0.17 8.45 4.45
C THR A 52 -1.07 7.59 5.33
N PRO A 53 -0.78 6.30 5.55
CA PRO A 53 -1.54 5.46 6.45
C PRO A 53 -1.42 5.94 7.91
N LYS A 54 -2.53 5.98 8.64
CA LYS A 54 -2.48 6.27 10.08
C LYS A 54 -2.22 5.01 10.88
N PHE A 55 -0.94 4.68 11.08
CA PHE A 55 -0.54 3.54 11.92
C PHE A 55 -0.99 3.66 13.38
N SER A 56 -1.19 4.88 13.89
CA SER A 56 -1.69 5.11 15.25
C SER A 56 -3.10 4.54 15.49
N SER A 57 -3.89 4.33 14.44
CA SER A 57 -5.22 3.69 14.52
C SER A 57 -5.17 2.24 15.03
N LEU A 58 -4.01 1.58 14.90
CA LEU A 58 -3.77 0.21 15.37
C LEU A 58 -3.21 0.15 16.81
N GLY A 59 -3.18 1.29 17.52
CA GLY A 59 -2.67 1.38 18.87
C GLY A 59 -1.20 0.96 18.99
N ALA A 60 -0.86 0.25 20.07
CA ALA A 60 0.51 -0.18 20.35
C ALA A 60 1.10 -1.15 19.32
N LEU A 61 0.29 -1.75 18.44
CA LEU A 61 0.79 -2.62 17.37
C LEU A 61 1.16 -1.83 16.09
N GLY A 62 0.71 -0.58 15.99
CA GLY A 62 0.93 0.27 14.83
C GLY A 62 2.41 0.50 14.48
N TRP A 63 3.28 0.59 15.48
CA TRP A 63 4.72 0.76 15.25
C TRP A 63 5.37 -0.47 14.62
N ILE A 64 4.94 -1.68 15.03
CA ILE A 64 5.40 -2.93 14.44
C ILE A 64 4.96 -2.98 12.98
N VAL A 65 3.67 -2.74 12.73
CA VAL A 65 3.12 -2.74 11.37
C VAL A 65 3.83 -1.72 10.47
N ARG A 66 4.18 -0.54 11.02
CA ARG A 66 4.95 0.50 10.31
C ARG A 66 6.34 0.02 9.88
N LEU A 67 7.01 -0.87 10.64
CA LEU A 67 8.32 -1.39 10.24
C LEU A 67 8.26 -2.29 8.99
N PHE A 68 7.11 -2.94 8.74
CA PHE A 68 6.90 -3.86 7.62
C PHE A 68 6.01 -3.27 6.52
N SER A 69 5.66 -1.99 6.61
CA SER A 69 4.76 -1.30 5.67
C SER A 69 5.41 -0.05 5.10
N SER A 70 4.99 0.34 3.90
CA SER A 70 5.38 1.63 3.32
C SER A 70 4.83 2.79 4.15
N GLY A 71 5.58 3.88 4.25
CA GLY A 71 5.16 5.12 4.92
C GLY A 71 4.09 5.90 4.14
N SER A 72 3.95 5.62 2.84
CA SER A 72 2.94 6.19 1.96
C SER A 72 2.51 5.20 0.88
N PHE A 73 1.39 5.47 0.23
CA PHE A 73 1.02 4.81 -1.02
C PHE A 73 0.32 5.80 -1.95
N PHE A 74 0.17 5.40 -3.20
CA PHE A 74 -0.40 6.24 -4.25
C PHE A 74 -1.65 5.61 -4.86
N ARG A 75 -2.57 6.47 -5.32
CA ARG A 75 -3.72 6.10 -6.14
C ARG A 75 -3.82 7.03 -7.34
N VAL A 76 -3.92 6.46 -8.54
CA VAL A 76 -4.20 7.18 -9.79
C VAL A 76 -5.70 7.22 -10.00
N TYR A 77 -6.23 8.39 -10.32
CA TYR A 77 -7.61 8.59 -10.68
C TYR A 77 -7.74 9.23 -12.06
N SER A 78 -8.84 8.94 -12.75
CA SER A 78 -9.29 9.78 -13.86
C SER A 78 -9.80 11.12 -13.34
N LYS A 79 -9.91 12.12 -14.21
CA LYS A 79 -10.54 13.42 -13.88
C LYS A 79 -11.96 13.28 -13.32
N ASP A 80 -12.66 12.20 -13.66
CA ASP A 80 -14.03 11.90 -13.22
C ASP A 80 -14.06 11.18 -11.86
N GLY A 81 -12.89 10.99 -11.22
CA GLY A 81 -12.76 10.37 -9.90
C GLY A 81 -12.72 8.83 -9.92
N ILE A 82 -12.62 8.21 -11.09
CA ILE A 82 -12.56 6.74 -11.22
C ILE A 82 -11.15 6.27 -10.84
N LEU A 83 -11.02 5.33 -9.91
CA LEU A 83 -9.74 4.73 -9.54
C LEU A 83 -9.18 3.89 -10.70
N LEU A 84 -8.01 4.26 -11.19
CA LEU A 84 -7.34 3.59 -12.30
C LEU A 84 -6.24 2.63 -11.82
N LYS A 85 -5.48 3.03 -10.78
CA LYS A 85 -4.36 2.23 -10.24
C LYS A 85 -4.06 2.56 -8.79
N SER A 86 -3.49 1.63 -8.03
CA SER A 86 -3.06 1.83 -6.65
C SER A 86 -1.80 1.04 -6.32
N SER A 87 -0.90 1.63 -5.52
CA SER A 87 0.29 0.96 -4.97
C SER A 87 0.08 0.39 -3.55
N GLU A 88 -1.12 0.56 -2.97
CA GLU A 88 -1.44 0.22 -1.57
C GLU A 88 -1.15 -1.23 -1.17
N TRP A 89 -1.30 -2.14 -2.13
CA TRP A 89 -1.16 -3.59 -1.94
C TRP A 89 0.25 -4.11 -2.22
N LEU A 90 1.17 -3.25 -2.66
CA LEU A 90 2.56 -3.63 -2.80
C LEU A 90 3.14 -3.86 -1.39
N LEU A 91 3.59 -5.10 -1.16
CA LEU A 91 4.24 -5.51 0.07
C LEU A 91 5.70 -5.11 -0.03
N TRP A 92 6.23 -4.47 1.00
CA TRP A 92 7.67 -4.20 1.09
C TRP A 92 8.23 -3.33 -0.05
N GLN A 93 7.57 -2.20 -0.36
CA GLN A 93 8.22 -1.13 -1.10
C GLN A 93 8.40 0.06 -0.19
N ARG A 94 9.65 0.45 0.06
CA ARG A 94 10.00 1.61 0.86
C ARG A 94 9.76 2.85 0.00
N GLU A 95 8.50 3.23 -0.21
CA GLU A 95 8.16 4.42 -1.01
C GLU A 95 8.53 5.66 -0.18
N PHE A 96 9.60 6.36 -0.57
CA PHE A 96 10.12 7.52 0.14
C PHE A 96 9.23 8.74 -0.08
N ALA A 97 8.15 8.84 0.69
CA ALA A 97 7.22 9.98 0.67
C ALA A 97 7.90 11.34 0.92
N GLU A 98 9.04 11.34 1.62
CA GLU A 98 9.71 12.55 2.12
C GLU A 98 10.70 13.16 1.10
N SER A 99 11.20 12.39 0.13
CA SER A 99 12.27 12.87 -0.77
C SER A 99 11.93 12.83 -2.26
N GLU A 100 10.94 12.06 -2.69
CA GLU A 100 10.64 11.90 -4.12
C GLU A 100 9.13 12.06 -4.37
N LYS A 101 8.77 13.09 -5.14
CA LYS A 101 7.38 13.38 -5.49
C LYS A 101 6.92 12.39 -6.55
N ALA A 102 5.67 11.94 -6.47
CA ALA A 102 5.04 11.31 -7.62
C ALA A 102 5.00 12.31 -8.78
N ILE A 103 5.59 11.94 -9.92
CA ILE A 103 5.71 12.79 -11.10
C ILE A 103 5.07 12.15 -12.31
N TRP A 104 4.67 12.98 -13.26
CA TRP A 104 4.23 12.54 -14.58
C TRP A 104 5.41 12.68 -15.55
N ILE A 105 5.79 11.60 -16.22
CA ILE A 105 6.77 11.63 -17.33
C ILE A 105 6.10 11.02 -18.55
N HIS A 106 5.97 11.81 -19.64
CA HIS A 106 5.33 11.38 -20.89
C HIS A 106 3.95 10.72 -20.70
N GLY A 107 3.13 11.25 -19.78
CA GLY A 107 1.80 10.70 -19.48
C GLY A 107 1.80 9.40 -18.66
N ARG A 108 2.96 8.92 -18.21
CA ARG A 108 3.09 7.82 -17.24
C ARG A 108 3.25 8.39 -15.83
N ALA A 109 2.49 7.84 -14.88
CA ALA A 109 2.67 8.12 -13.47
C ALA A 109 3.87 7.33 -12.95
N ILE A 110 4.88 8.02 -12.43
CA ILE A 110 6.06 7.41 -11.83
C ILE A 110 6.03 7.68 -10.33
N TYR A 111 6.25 6.62 -9.57
CA TYR A 111 6.30 6.61 -8.12
C TYR A 111 7.68 6.17 -7.67
N PRO A 112 8.26 6.82 -6.65
CA PRO A 112 9.48 6.34 -6.05
C PRO A 112 9.20 5.03 -5.32
N THR A 113 9.62 3.94 -5.95
CA THR A 113 9.62 2.61 -5.34
C THR A 113 11.07 2.13 -5.30
N ASP A 114 11.40 1.25 -4.37
CA ASP A 114 12.74 0.64 -4.24
C ASP A 114 13.10 -0.31 -5.40
N SER A 115 12.16 -0.57 -6.32
CA SER A 115 12.43 -1.15 -7.63
C SER A 115 12.44 -0.07 -8.71
N GLY A 116 13.56 0.66 -8.81
CA GLY A 116 13.82 1.54 -9.95
C GLY A 116 13.95 0.70 -11.23
N TYR A 117 13.14 1.00 -12.23
CA TYR A 117 13.28 0.43 -13.58
C TYR A 117 14.38 1.19 -14.33
N GLU A 118 15.45 0.49 -14.70
CA GLU A 118 16.45 1.01 -15.64
C GLU A 118 15.96 0.72 -17.07
N GLU A 119 15.77 1.77 -17.86
CA GLU A 119 15.64 1.64 -19.32
C GLU A 119 17.06 1.49 -19.89
N GLY A 120 17.33 0.34 -20.53
CA GLY A 120 18.46 0.15 -21.43
C GLY A 120 18.11 0.54 -22.85
#